data_AF-A0A7S4K1Y8-F1
#
_entry.id   AF-A0A7S4K1Y8-F1
#
_cell.length_a   1.000
_cell.length_b   1.000
_cell.length_c   1.000
_cell.angle_alpha   90.00
_cell.angle_beta   90.00
_cell.angle_gamma   90.00
#
_symmetry.space_group_name_H-M   'P 1'
#
loop_
_entity.id
_entity.type
_entity.pdbx_description
1 polymer ?
#
loop_
_entity_poly.entity_id
_entity_poly.type
_entity_poly.pdbx_seq_one_letter_code
_entity_poly.pdbx_strand_id
1 'polypeptide(L)'
;LGEEHASGLAHVVSSQVVSHPKTACALFKPQKFSHLSPTMKFSTLAAFALAAPAAAEVYFKEQFNDDGWSDRWTVPSDWKSKSELGEWKHTSGEWYGDEADKGIQTSEEARFYGLSAKLDKTFNSSDGKDLVIQYAVKHEQDLDCGGSYIKLLPGGDSFDSAKFGGDTPYAVMFGPDKCGSSNQKTHVILHSDEKKDNLLIKKEVSAEWDSLTHLYTLVLRPDNTFEVFVDNKSVRSGKLEDEFDFLLPKTIKDPDQSKPDDWVDEAEMDDPEDKKPEGYDDIAEEIPDPEAKKPEDWDDEDDGEWEPPMFDNPQYTGEWRANRIPNPDYKGKWEHPIIDNPDYKYDDKMHAVCADGCTHVGFELWQVKTGTIFDDIIVTDSLEEAQTFAEETFFKKKEGEKKMYDDIQDEKRKEEEASMPEGGDDDMDMDMGDDDGFGDEF
;
A
#
# COMPACT_ATOMS: atom_id res chain seq x y z
N LEU A 1 6.32 -51.91 30.71
CA LEU A 1 7.53 -51.84 29.88
C LEU A 1 7.90 -50.36 29.88
N GLY A 2 8.59 -49.87 30.92
CA GLY A 2 10.03 -50.04 31.14
C GLY A 2 10.75 -49.00 30.27
N GLU A 3 11.70 -48.18 30.71
CA GLU A 3 12.44 -48.05 31.96
C GLU A 3 13.18 -46.69 31.87
N GLU A 4 13.71 -46.22 33.00
CA GLU A 4 14.51 -45.01 33.18
C GLU A 4 15.80 -44.95 32.32
N HIS A 5 16.36 -43.75 32.12
CA HIS A 5 17.70 -43.47 32.63
C HIS A 5 18.00 -41.96 32.68
N ALA A 6 18.26 -41.47 33.89
CA ALA A 6 18.84 -40.18 34.20
C ALA A 6 20.37 -40.28 34.38
N SER A 7 21.07 -39.18 34.14
CA SER A 7 22.36 -38.78 34.75
C SER A 7 22.67 -37.35 34.27
N GLY A 8 23.02 -36.32 35.05
CA GLY A 8 23.41 -36.21 36.44
C GLY A 8 24.63 -35.26 36.58
N LEU A 9 24.59 -34.38 37.60
CA LEU A 9 25.71 -33.63 38.27
C LEU A 9 26.17 -32.28 37.66
N ALA A 10 26.43 -31.18 38.41
CA ALA A 10 26.31 -30.86 39.85
C ALA A 10 26.55 -29.33 40.13
N HIS A 11 25.98 -28.84 41.25
CA HIS A 11 26.46 -27.85 42.26
C HIS A 11 27.04 -26.46 41.83
N VAL A 12 26.68 -25.34 42.49
CA VAL A 12 27.06 -24.93 43.87
C VAL A 12 26.02 -24.02 44.56
N VAL A 13 25.96 -24.13 45.89
CA VAL A 13 25.07 -23.50 46.89
C VAL A 13 25.78 -22.37 47.66
N SER A 14 25.04 -21.36 48.13
CA SER A 14 25.32 -20.60 49.39
C SER A 14 24.04 -19.83 49.79
N SER A 15 23.17 -20.22 50.74
CA SER A 15 23.21 -20.36 52.22
C SER A 15 23.53 -19.09 53.02
N GLN A 16 22.54 -18.50 53.72
CA GLN A 16 22.34 -18.53 55.21
C GLN A 16 21.35 -17.42 55.67
N VAL A 17 20.21 -17.74 56.30
CA VAL A 17 19.89 -18.04 57.73
C VAL A 17 19.49 -16.81 58.59
N VAL A 18 18.36 -17.03 59.28
CA VAL A 18 17.54 -16.27 60.23
C VAL A 18 18.23 -15.92 61.56
N SER A 19 17.82 -14.84 62.23
CA SER A 19 17.66 -14.83 63.70
C SER A 19 16.71 -13.73 64.24
N HIS A 20 15.84 -14.12 65.19
CA HIS A 20 15.04 -13.28 66.11
C HIS A 20 15.70 -13.30 67.50
N PRO A 21 15.42 -12.31 68.39
CA PRO A 21 14.73 -12.62 69.67
C PRO A 21 13.71 -11.53 70.12
N LYS A 22 12.51 -11.86 70.64
CA LYS A 22 12.06 -12.04 72.07
C LYS A 22 12.16 -10.77 72.96
N THR A 23 11.30 -10.40 73.93
CA THR A 23 9.95 -10.76 74.47
C THR A 23 9.61 -9.74 75.60
N ALA A 24 8.35 -9.29 75.68
CA ALA A 24 7.50 -8.84 76.83
C ALA A 24 8.02 -8.05 78.06
N CYS A 25 7.27 -7.00 78.49
CA CYS A 25 6.48 -7.00 79.76
C CYS A 25 5.66 -5.71 80.01
N ALA A 26 4.33 -5.89 80.06
CA ALA A 26 3.30 -5.37 80.99
C ALA A 26 3.44 -4.00 81.70
N LEU A 27 2.38 -3.16 81.64
CA LEU A 27 1.39 -2.90 82.73
C LEU A 27 0.61 -1.56 82.61
N PHE A 28 -0.61 -1.58 83.19
CA PHE A 28 -1.49 -0.48 83.68
C PHE A 28 -2.42 0.33 82.73
N LYS A 29 -3.73 0.05 82.87
CA LYS A 29 -4.89 0.97 82.67
C LYS A 29 -4.98 1.95 83.88
N PRO A 30 -6.00 2.84 83.98
CA PRO A 30 -6.43 3.98 83.13
C PRO A 30 -6.69 5.26 83.99
N GLN A 31 -6.81 6.49 83.42
CA GLN A 31 -7.58 7.66 83.95
C GLN A 31 -7.20 8.95 83.18
N LYS A 32 -8.09 9.63 82.46
CA LYS A 32 -9.16 10.61 82.80
C LYS A 32 -8.74 12.08 82.53
N PHE A 33 -9.55 12.69 81.64
CA PHE A 33 -10.00 14.09 81.54
C PHE A 33 -9.08 15.25 81.09
N SER A 34 -9.64 15.95 80.09
CA SER A 34 -9.72 17.41 79.85
C SER A 34 -8.46 18.19 79.42
N HIS A 35 -8.50 18.80 78.22
CA HIS A 35 -8.90 20.21 78.01
C HIS A 35 -8.76 20.64 76.50
N LEU A 36 -9.86 21.22 75.99
CA LEU A 36 -10.05 22.28 74.97
C LEU A 36 -9.06 22.57 73.80
N SER A 37 -9.60 22.41 72.57
CA SER A 37 -9.68 23.35 71.41
C SER A 37 -8.42 23.94 70.71
N PRO A 38 -8.52 24.47 69.46
CA PRO A 38 -9.25 24.01 68.26
C PRO A 38 -8.37 24.08 66.96
N THR A 39 -9.02 23.94 65.79
CA THR A 39 -8.55 24.28 64.41
C THR A 39 -7.49 23.41 63.74
N MET A 40 -7.92 22.55 62.81
CA MET A 40 -7.88 22.78 61.35
C MET A 40 -8.23 21.45 60.65
N LYS A 41 -9.48 21.29 60.21
CA LYS A 41 -9.87 20.17 59.34
C LYS A 41 -9.74 20.66 57.91
N PHE A 42 -8.70 20.23 57.20
CA PHE A 42 -8.69 20.26 55.74
C PHE A 42 -9.72 19.24 55.26
N SER A 43 -10.83 19.73 54.72
CA SER A 43 -11.80 18.93 53.98
C SER A 43 -11.38 18.95 52.52
N THR A 44 -10.71 17.90 52.06
CA THR A 44 -10.44 17.68 50.64
C THR A 44 -11.75 17.28 49.97
N LEU A 45 -12.47 18.24 49.38
CA LEU A 45 -13.47 17.93 48.36
C LEU A 45 -12.71 17.57 47.08
N ALA A 46 -12.68 16.28 46.75
CA ALA A 46 -12.34 15.84 45.40
C ALA A 46 -13.52 16.19 44.49
N ALA A 47 -13.38 17.27 43.73
CA ALA A 47 -14.26 17.55 42.61
C ALA A 47 -13.91 16.59 41.47
N PHE A 48 -14.65 15.49 41.35
CA PHE A 48 -14.72 14.76 40.09
C PHE A 48 -15.45 15.67 39.10
N ALA A 49 -14.68 16.35 38.24
CA ALA A 49 -15.23 16.95 37.03
C ALA A 49 -15.68 15.78 36.14
N LEU A 50 -16.98 15.52 36.13
CA LEU A 50 -17.62 14.77 35.05
C LEU A 50 -17.45 15.61 33.78
N ALA A 51 -16.40 15.34 33.01
CA ALA A 51 -16.36 15.75 31.62
C ALA A 51 -17.52 15.01 30.94
N ALA A 52 -18.55 15.76 30.52
CA ALA A 52 -19.54 15.21 29.62
C ALA A 52 -18.80 14.73 28.37
N PRO A 53 -19.04 13.50 27.87
CA PRO A 53 -18.50 13.13 26.57
C PRO A 53 -19.04 14.15 25.57
N ALA A 54 -18.14 14.83 24.86
CA ALA A 54 -18.53 15.61 23.70
C ALA A 54 -19.26 14.63 22.77
N ALA A 55 -20.53 14.89 22.47
CA ALA A 55 -21.28 14.06 21.55
C ALA A 55 -20.56 14.10 20.19
N ALA A 56 -20.29 12.92 19.62
CA ALA A 56 -19.73 12.81 18.29
C ALA A 56 -20.63 13.57 17.30
N GLU A 57 -20.01 14.31 16.40
CA GLU A 57 -20.70 15.03 15.34
C GLU A 57 -20.66 14.22 14.06
N VAL A 58 -21.86 13.94 13.54
CA VAL A 58 -22.03 13.34 12.21
C VAL A 58 -22.30 14.47 11.23
N TYR A 59 -21.46 14.58 10.20
CA TYR A 59 -21.54 15.58 9.14
C TYR A 59 -22.30 15.07 7.92
N PHE A 60 -22.28 13.76 7.69
CA PHE A 60 -23.01 13.09 6.62
C PHE A 60 -23.27 11.64 6.98
N LYS A 61 -24.43 11.11 6.59
CA LYS A 61 -24.79 9.70 6.73
C LYS A 61 -25.73 9.29 5.60
N GLU A 62 -25.41 8.21 4.90
CA GLU A 62 -26.24 7.67 3.81
C GLU A 62 -26.22 6.14 3.83
N GLN A 63 -27.39 5.54 3.63
CA GLN A 63 -27.59 4.09 3.54
C GLN A 63 -28.43 3.69 2.32
N PHE A 64 -28.88 4.67 1.53
CA PHE A 64 -29.74 4.48 0.37
C PHE A 64 -31.01 3.65 0.65
N ASN A 65 -31.47 3.56 1.90
CA ASN A 65 -32.60 2.71 2.30
C ASN A 65 -33.99 3.29 1.97
N ASP A 66 -34.04 4.33 1.13
CA ASP A 66 -35.26 4.98 0.67
C ASP A 66 -35.13 5.51 -0.76
N ASP A 67 -36.25 5.58 -1.49
CA ASP A 67 -36.31 6.07 -2.87
C ASP A 67 -35.96 7.57 -2.99
N GLY A 68 -35.95 8.31 -1.88
CA GLY A 68 -35.63 9.73 -1.80
C GLY A 68 -34.12 10.02 -1.88
N TRP A 69 -33.26 9.00 -2.05
CA TRP A 69 -31.83 9.21 -2.28
C TRP A 69 -31.55 10.14 -3.47
N SER A 70 -32.40 10.08 -4.51
CA SER A 70 -32.27 10.90 -5.71
C SER A 70 -32.51 12.41 -5.46
N ASP A 71 -33.14 12.78 -4.35
CA ASP A 71 -33.26 14.18 -3.92
C ASP A 71 -32.01 14.66 -3.15
N ARG A 72 -31.23 13.72 -2.58
CA ARG A 72 -30.01 14.01 -1.80
C ARG A 72 -28.76 14.00 -2.66
N TRP A 73 -28.75 13.19 -3.72
CA TRP A 73 -27.61 13.00 -4.62
C TRP A 73 -27.85 13.63 -5.98
N THR A 74 -26.84 14.33 -6.48
CA THR A 74 -26.86 15.02 -7.77
C THR A 74 -25.88 14.36 -8.73
N VAL A 75 -26.40 13.92 -9.88
CA VAL A 75 -25.59 13.54 -11.05
C VAL A 75 -25.16 14.81 -11.78
N PRO A 76 -23.88 14.98 -12.15
CA PRO A 76 -23.41 16.16 -12.87
C PRO A 76 -24.06 16.25 -14.25
N SER A 77 -24.41 17.46 -14.67
CA SER A 77 -25.08 17.75 -15.94
C SER A 77 -24.21 18.52 -16.93
N ASP A 78 -23.08 19.07 -16.45
CA ASP A 78 -22.15 19.94 -17.17
C ASP A 78 -20.69 19.47 -16.97
N TRP A 79 -20.47 18.14 -17.03
CA TRP A 79 -19.12 17.55 -16.99
C TRP A 79 -18.83 16.71 -18.24
N LYS A 80 -19.58 15.62 -18.43
CA LYS A 80 -19.45 14.69 -19.56
C LYS A 80 -20.75 14.63 -20.36
N SER A 81 -20.68 14.17 -21.61
CA SER A 81 -21.88 13.98 -22.41
C SER A 81 -22.76 12.87 -21.83
N LYS A 82 -24.07 12.89 -22.10
CA LYS A 82 -25.00 11.85 -21.63
C LYS A 82 -24.61 10.44 -22.09
N SER A 83 -23.91 10.30 -23.21
CA SER A 83 -23.40 9.01 -23.71
C SER A 83 -22.12 8.54 -23.04
N GLU A 84 -21.43 9.40 -22.30
CA GLU A 84 -20.20 9.06 -21.56
C GLU A 84 -20.46 8.89 -20.07
N LEU A 85 -21.51 9.52 -19.53
CA LEU A 85 -21.95 9.32 -18.16
C LEU A 85 -22.72 8.01 -18.02
N GLY A 86 -22.39 7.23 -17.00
CA GLY A 86 -23.10 6.01 -16.64
C GLY A 86 -24.31 6.31 -15.77
N GLU A 87 -25.35 5.50 -15.93
CA GLU A 87 -26.53 5.54 -15.06
C GLU A 87 -26.28 4.82 -13.72
N TRP A 88 -26.86 5.35 -12.65
CA TRP A 88 -26.79 4.75 -11.32
C TRP A 88 -28.05 3.94 -11.05
N LYS A 89 -27.89 2.73 -10.53
CA LYS A 89 -28.97 1.81 -10.19
C LYS A 89 -29.09 1.63 -8.68
N HIS A 90 -30.30 1.72 -8.16
CA HIS A 90 -30.58 1.51 -6.73
C HIS A 90 -30.98 0.04 -6.50
N THR A 91 -30.10 -0.73 -5.86
CA THR A 91 -30.19 -2.21 -5.82
C THR A 91 -29.36 -2.82 -4.69
N SER A 92 -29.72 -4.02 -4.25
CA SER A 92 -28.95 -4.83 -3.29
C SER A 92 -27.92 -5.75 -3.97
N GLY A 93 -27.94 -5.83 -5.30
CA GLY A 93 -27.04 -6.67 -6.10
C GLY A 93 -27.58 -8.09 -6.31
N GLU A 94 -26.74 -8.98 -6.83
CA GLU A 94 -27.12 -10.39 -7.08
C GLU A 94 -27.16 -11.26 -5.82
N TRP A 95 -26.27 -10.98 -4.85
CA TRP A 95 -26.26 -11.58 -3.52
C TRP A 95 -26.25 -10.48 -2.48
N TYR A 96 -26.85 -10.71 -1.32
CA TYR A 96 -26.98 -9.68 -0.28
C TYR A 96 -27.22 -10.33 1.08
N GLY A 97 -26.95 -9.57 2.15
CA GLY A 97 -27.31 -9.98 3.51
C GLY A 97 -28.76 -9.66 3.87
N ASP A 98 -29.30 -8.58 3.31
CA ASP A 98 -30.69 -8.16 3.43
C ASP A 98 -31.14 -7.57 2.08
N GLU A 99 -32.23 -8.08 1.51
CA GLU A 99 -32.75 -7.62 0.21
C GLU A 99 -33.26 -6.17 0.25
N ALA A 100 -33.72 -5.73 1.42
CA ALA A 100 -34.21 -4.37 1.62
C ALA A 100 -33.08 -3.33 1.67
N ASP A 101 -31.86 -3.78 1.97
CA ASP A 101 -30.68 -2.94 2.15
C ASP A 101 -29.99 -2.74 0.79
N LYS A 102 -30.36 -1.64 0.15
CA LYS A 102 -29.93 -1.31 -1.21
C LYS A 102 -28.86 -0.24 -1.15
N GLY A 103 -27.83 -0.40 -1.97
CA GLY A 103 -26.86 0.66 -2.25
C GLY A 103 -27.09 1.29 -3.62
N ILE A 104 -26.14 2.13 -4.03
CA ILE A 104 -26.08 2.70 -5.37
C ILE A 104 -25.02 1.99 -6.21
N GLN A 105 -25.41 1.52 -7.38
CA GLN A 105 -24.62 0.65 -8.25
C GLN A 105 -24.30 1.31 -9.59
N THR A 106 -23.09 1.10 -10.10
CA THR A 106 -22.73 1.41 -11.50
C THR A 106 -23.37 0.41 -12.47
N SER A 107 -24.04 0.85 -13.55
CA SER A 107 -24.85 -0.05 -14.39
C SER A 107 -24.49 -0.16 -15.88
N GLU A 108 -23.60 0.70 -16.39
CA GLU A 108 -23.16 0.74 -17.78
C GLU A 108 -21.63 0.67 -17.94
N GLU A 109 -21.14 -0.33 -18.69
CA GLU A 109 -19.72 -0.57 -18.97
C GLU A 109 -19.04 0.59 -19.71
N ALA A 110 -17.75 0.78 -19.42
CA ALA A 110 -16.87 1.78 -20.03
C ALA A 110 -17.46 3.20 -19.96
N ARG A 111 -17.93 3.60 -18.78
CA ARG A 111 -18.51 4.92 -18.52
C ARG A 111 -17.81 5.66 -17.38
N PHE A 112 -17.93 6.98 -17.43
CA PHE A 112 -17.65 7.86 -16.29
C PHE A 112 -18.88 7.93 -15.38
N TYR A 113 -18.66 7.91 -14.09
CA TYR A 113 -19.71 8.02 -13.08
C TYR A 113 -19.46 9.27 -12.26
N GLY A 114 -20.51 10.07 -12.09
CA GLY A 114 -20.50 11.26 -11.24
C GLY A 114 -21.72 11.23 -10.33
N LEU A 115 -21.51 11.42 -9.03
CA LEU A 115 -22.57 11.52 -8.05
C LEU A 115 -22.06 12.32 -6.85
N SER A 116 -22.74 13.39 -6.45
CA SER A 116 -22.35 14.19 -5.28
C SER A 116 -23.53 14.45 -4.35
N ALA A 117 -23.27 14.51 -3.04
CA ALA A 117 -24.25 14.85 -2.03
C ALA A 117 -23.69 15.90 -1.06
N LYS A 118 -24.57 16.77 -0.60
CA LYS A 118 -24.23 17.80 0.37
C LYS A 118 -24.19 17.20 1.78
N LEU A 119 -23.18 17.57 2.55
CA LEU A 119 -23.10 17.29 3.99
C LEU A 119 -24.23 18.04 4.72
N ASP A 120 -24.78 17.42 5.77
CA ASP A 120 -25.74 18.07 6.66
C ASP A 120 -25.12 19.26 7.39
N LYS A 121 -23.80 19.18 7.65
CA LYS A 121 -22.99 20.22 8.27
C LYS A 121 -21.63 20.31 7.61
N THR A 122 -21.11 21.53 7.45
CA THR A 122 -19.74 21.74 6.98
C THR A 122 -18.75 21.16 7.97
N PHE A 123 -17.83 20.32 7.50
CA PHE A 123 -16.68 19.86 8.27
C PHE A 123 -15.54 20.88 8.12
N ASN A 124 -14.94 21.33 9.23
CA ASN A 124 -13.77 22.21 9.19
C ASN A 124 -12.62 21.62 10.01
N SER A 125 -11.47 21.39 9.39
CA SER A 125 -10.30 20.84 10.10
C SER A 125 -9.77 21.76 11.20
N SER A 126 -10.04 23.07 11.12
CA SER A 126 -9.62 24.06 12.11
C SER A 126 -10.33 23.90 13.47
N ASP A 127 -11.40 23.11 13.53
CA ASP A 127 -12.12 22.83 14.78
C ASP A 127 -11.36 21.88 15.72
N GLY A 128 -10.20 21.35 15.29
CA GLY A 128 -9.36 20.47 16.10
C GLY A 128 -10.02 19.11 16.38
N LYS A 129 -10.88 18.68 15.46
CA LYS A 129 -11.61 17.41 15.49
C LYS A 129 -10.98 16.42 14.51
N ASP A 130 -11.12 15.14 14.78
CA ASP A 130 -10.77 14.10 13.82
C ASP A 130 -11.68 14.22 12.59
N LEU A 131 -11.16 13.83 11.42
CA LEU A 131 -11.95 13.56 10.23
C LEU A 131 -12.02 12.05 10.05
N VAL A 132 -13.23 11.51 10.06
CA VAL A 132 -13.48 10.09 9.77
C VAL A 132 -14.38 9.99 8.55
N ILE A 133 -13.91 9.30 7.52
CA ILE A 133 -14.68 8.97 6.32
C ILE A 133 -14.76 7.45 6.24
N GLN A 134 -15.97 6.91 6.24
CA GLN A 134 -16.21 5.47 6.13
C GLN A 134 -17.32 5.20 5.13
N TYR A 135 -17.17 4.13 4.35
CA TYR A 135 -18.20 3.62 3.44
C TYR A 135 -17.93 2.17 3.05
N ALA A 136 -18.98 1.48 2.62
CA ALA A 136 -18.93 0.12 2.12
C ALA A 136 -18.86 0.10 0.59
N VAL A 137 -18.05 -0.82 0.06
CA VAL A 137 -17.88 -1.07 -1.38
C VAL A 137 -18.02 -2.55 -1.63
N LYS A 138 -18.74 -2.90 -2.70
CA LYS A 138 -18.84 -4.26 -3.20
C LYS A 138 -18.53 -4.31 -4.68
N HIS A 139 -17.67 -5.23 -5.11
CA HIS A 139 -17.36 -5.47 -6.52
C HIS A 139 -17.99 -6.79 -7.00
N GLU A 140 -19.29 -6.80 -7.29
CA GLU A 140 -19.97 -8.03 -7.69
C GLU A 140 -19.55 -8.56 -9.08
N GLN A 141 -18.95 -7.71 -9.91
CA GLN A 141 -18.70 -7.97 -11.33
C GLN A 141 -17.30 -8.51 -11.66
N ASP A 142 -16.51 -8.88 -10.66
CA ASP A 142 -15.06 -9.13 -10.81
C ASP A 142 -14.37 -7.98 -11.56
N LEU A 143 -14.31 -6.84 -10.87
CA LEU A 143 -13.78 -5.58 -11.40
C LEU A 143 -12.34 -5.78 -11.88
N ASP A 144 -12.05 -5.44 -13.13
CA ASP A 144 -10.73 -5.57 -13.76
C ASP A 144 -10.01 -4.22 -13.89
N CYS A 145 -10.74 -3.18 -14.27
CA CYS A 145 -10.26 -1.80 -14.26
C CYS A 145 -11.40 -0.82 -13.91
N GLY A 146 -11.30 -0.18 -12.76
CA GLY A 146 -12.13 0.93 -12.35
C GLY A 146 -11.84 1.45 -10.94
N GLY A 147 -12.28 2.68 -10.72
CA GLY A 147 -12.23 3.32 -9.42
C GLY A 147 -13.44 2.97 -8.56
N SER A 148 -13.24 2.97 -7.25
CA SER A 148 -14.30 2.81 -6.25
C SER A 148 -14.02 3.63 -4.99
N TYR A 149 -13.46 4.82 -5.19
CA TYR A 149 -13.09 5.79 -4.14
C TYR A 149 -14.13 6.89 -3.97
N ILE A 150 -14.22 7.42 -2.75
CA ILE A 150 -15.01 8.61 -2.43
C ILE A 150 -14.12 9.85 -2.37
N LYS A 151 -14.65 11.00 -2.77
CA LYS A 151 -14.02 12.32 -2.61
C LYS A 151 -14.76 13.13 -1.54
N LEU A 152 -14.00 13.78 -0.65
CA LEU A 152 -14.49 14.85 0.20
C LEU A 152 -14.15 16.19 -0.46
N LEU A 153 -15.15 17.05 -0.62
CA LEU A 153 -15.10 18.19 -1.54
C LEU A 153 -15.16 19.52 -0.77
N PRO A 154 -14.40 20.53 -1.21
CA PRO A 154 -14.39 21.86 -0.60
C PRO A 154 -15.77 22.52 -0.70
N GLY A 155 -16.01 23.55 0.11
CA GLY A 155 -17.31 24.17 0.23
C GLY A 155 -17.44 25.65 -0.11
N GLY A 156 -18.70 26.09 -0.16
CA GLY A 156 -19.07 27.43 -0.60
C GLY A 156 -19.25 27.51 -2.12
N ASP A 157 -18.99 28.69 -2.70
CA ASP A 157 -19.09 28.92 -4.15
C ASP A 157 -18.00 28.20 -4.96
N SER A 158 -17.09 27.46 -4.29
CA SER A 158 -15.99 26.73 -4.92
C SER A 158 -16.39 25.35 -5.47
N PHE A 159 -17.57 24.83 -5.10
CA PHE A 159 -18.06 23.54 -5.58
C PHE A 159 -19.41 23.67 -6.28
N ASP A 160 -19.49 23.12 -7.48
CA ASP A 160 -20.68 23.07 -8.32
C ASP A 160 -21.00 21.61 -8.66
N SER A 161 -22.02 21.03 -8.02
CA SER A 161 -22.47 19.65 -8.28
C SER A 161 -22.78 19.39 -9.74
N ALA A 162 -23.21 20.40 -10.51
CA ALA A 162 -23.52 20.22 -11.92
C ALA A 162 -22.26 19.96 -12.76
N LYS A 163 -21.10 20.50 -12.34
CA LYS A 163 -19.81 20.38 -13.03
C LYS A 163 -18.85 19.39 -12.37
N PHE A 164 -19.34 18.66 -11.36
CA PHE A 164 -18.51 17.71 -10.62
C PHE A 164 -17.94 16.64 -11.57
N GLY A 165 -16.63 16.49 -11.54
CA GLY A 165 -15.86 15.67 -12.47
C GLY A 165 -14.38 15.55 -12.11
N GLY A 166 -13.60 14.91 -12.99
CA GLY A 166 -12.19 14.58 -12.75
C GLY A 166 -11.30 15.75 -12.31
N ASP A 167 -11.49 16.92 -12.93
CA ASP A 167 -10.71 18.13 -12.62
C ASP A 167 -11.24 18.94 -11.42
N THR A 168 -12.31 18.47 -10.77
CA THR A 168 -12.87 19.18 -9.62
C THR A 168 -11.92 19.07 -8.43
N PRO A 169 -11.51 20.20 -7.81
CA PRO A 169 -10.70 20.16 -6.60
C PRO A 169 -11.40 19.37 -5.48
N TYR A 170 -10.64 18.57 -4.76
CA TYR A 170 -11.11 17.79 -3.61
C TYR A 170 -10.12 17.97 -2.46
N ALA A 171 -10.58 17.82 -1.23
CA ALA A 171 -9.73 17.84 -0.04
C ALA A 171 -9.11 16.45 0.22
N VAL A 172 -9.92 15.40 0.05
CA VAL A 172 -9.52 14.02 0.25
C VAL A 172 -10.09 13.15 -0.87
N MET A 173 -9.29 12.25 -1.41
CA MET A 173 -9.77 11.11 -2.21
C MET A 173 -9.33 9.83 -1.50
N PHE A 174 -10.29 8.97 -1.18
CA PHE A 174 -10.06 7.79 -0.36
C PHE A 174 -10.83 6.58 -0.89
N GLY A 175 -10.16 5.44 -1.06
CA GLY A 175 -10.82 4.17 -1.37
C GLY A 175 -10.15 3.29 -2.41
N PRO A 176 -10.68 2.08 -2.65
CA PRO A 176 -10.11 1.11 -3.58
C PRO A 176 -10.14 1.59 -5.05
N ASP A 177 -9.06 1.31 -5.77
CA ASP A 177 -8.88 1.49 -7.20
C ASP A 177 -8.07 0.33 -7.79
N LYS A 178 -8.59 -0.28 -8.86
CA LYS A 178 -7.96 -1.41 -9.56
C LYS A 178 -7.90 -1.10 -11.03
N CYS A 179 -6.77 -1.37 -11.66
CA CYS A 179 -6.66 -1.43 -13.11
C CYS A 179 -5.58 -2.43 -13.50
N GLY A 180 -6.01 -3.63 -13.91
CA GLY A 180 -5.13 -4.76 -14.17
C GLY A 180 -4.55 -5.36 -12.89
N SER A 181 -3.51 -6.19 -13.04
CA SER A 181 -2.83 -6.87 -11.92
C SER A 181 -1.74 -6.04 -11.24
N SER A 182 -1.25 -4.98 -11.89
CA SER A 182 -0.14 -4.16 -11.42
C SER A 182 -0.56 -2.92 -10.63
N ASN A 183 -1.81 -2.47 -10.75
CA ASN A 183 -2.32 -1.28 -10.07
C ASN A 183 -3.59 -1.65 -9.30
N GLN A 184 -3.41 -2.03 -8.03
CA GLN A 184 -4.48 -2.49 -7.15
C GLN A 184 -4.20 -1.98 -5.75
N LYS A 185 -4.89 -0.93 -5.33
CA LYS A 185 -4.62 -0.28 -4.04
C LYS A 185 -5.81 0.49 -3.51
N THR A 186 -5.76 0.81 -2.23
CA THR A 186 -6.60 1.84 -1.62
C THR A 186 -5.89 3.18 -1.76
N HIS A 187 -6.47 4.09 -2.55
CA HIS A 187 -6.01 5.47 -2.61
C HIS A 187 -6.22 6.15 -1.26
N VAL A 188 -5.20 6.88 -0.83
CA VAL A 188 -5.28 7.88 0.24
C VAL A 188 -4.55 9.10 -0.31
N ILE A 189 -5.32 10.09 -0.75
CA ILE A 189 -4.79 11.30 -1.37
C ILE A 189 -5.32 12.50 -0.60
N LEU A 190 -4.39 13.35 -0.18
CA LEU A 190 -4.68 14.55 0.61
C LEU A 190 -4.27 15.78 -0.20
N HIS A 191 -5.17 16.74 -0.33
CA HIS A 191 -4.85 18.01 -0.98
C HIS A 191 -4.02 18.90 -0.05
N SER A 192 -2.97 19.50 -0.60
CA SER A 192 -2.15 20.49 0.09
C SER A 192 -2.34 21.86 -0.53
N ASP A 193 -2.93 22.80 0.21
CA ASP A 193 -3.09 24.18 -0.23
C ASP A 193 -1.74 24.90 -0.42
N GLU A 194 -0.74 24.54 0.40
CA GLU A 194 0.61 25.12 0.31
C GLU A 194 1.32 24.72 -1.00
N LYS A 195 1.21 23.44 -1.38
CA LYS A 195 1.81 22.91 -2.61
C LYS A 195 0.92 23.06 -3.85
N LYS A 196 -0.38 23.32 -3.64
CA LYS A 196 -1.42 23.31 -4.68
C LYS A 196 -1.43 21.99 -5.46
N ASP A 197 -1.27 20.89 -4.73
CA ASP A 197 -1.12 19.56 -5.31
C ASP A 197 -1.84 18.50 -4.48
N ASN A 198 -2.16 17.38 -5.13
CA ASN A 198 -2.79 16.22 -4.55
C ASN A 198 -1.70 15.21 -4.15
N LEU A 199 -1.45 15.08 -2.85
CA LEU A 199 -0.36 14.28 -2.33
C LEU A 199 -0.83 12.84 -2.11
N LEU A 200 -0.29 11.91 -2.89
CA LEU A 200 -0.51 10.49 -2.74
C LEU A 200 0.28 9.95 -1.54
N ILE A 201 -0.28 8.95 -0.85
CA ILE A 201 0.47 8.18 0.12
C ILE A 201 1.67 7.48 -0.53
N LYS A 202 2.84 7.57 0.10
CA LYS A 202 4.11 7.02 -0.39
C LYS A 202 4.13 5.50 -0.45
N LYS A 203 3.57 4.87 0.56
CA LYS A 203 3.52 3.41 0.68
C LYS A 203 2.10 2.96 0.40
N GLU A 204 1.98 1.99 -0.49
CA GLU A 204 0.67 1.49 -0.92
C GLU A 204 -0.11 0.89 0.24
N VAL A 205 -1.43 1.03 0.17
CA VAL A 205 -2.39 0.42 1.09
C VAL A 205 -3.13 -0.65 0.31
N SER A 206 -3.13 -1.87 0.81
CA SER A 206 -3.85 -2.98 0.18
C SER A 206 -5.36 -2.70 0.15
N ALA A 207 -6.02 -3.28 -0.85
CA ALA A 207 -7.47 -3.28 -1.00
C ALA A 207 -7.93 -4.74 -1.15
N GLU A 208 -9.18 -4.99 -0.83
CA GLU A 208 -9.82 -6.28 -1.01
C GLU A 208 -10.55 -6.31 -2.34
N TRP A 209 -10.42 -7.42 -3.07
CA TRP A 209 -10.87 -7.57 -4.46
C TRP A 209 -11.74 -8.81 -4.68
N ASP A 210 -12.20 -9.44 -3.61
CA ASP A 210 -13.22 -10.48 -3.75
C ASP A 210 -14.59 -9.85 -4.09
N SER A 211 -15.60 -10.69 -4.30
CA SER A 211 -16.93 -10.22 -4.73
C SER A 211 -17.88 -9.92 -3.57
N LEU A 212 -17.38 -9.86 -2.33
CA LEU A 212 -18.14 -9.51 -1.14
C LEU A 212 -18.04 -8.01 -0.86
N THR A 213 -18.88 -7.54 0.05
CA THR A 213 -18.81 -6.17 0.53
C THR A 213 -17.64 -6.01 1.50
N HIS A 214 -16.86 -4.93 1.35
CA HIS A 214 -15.82 -4.52 2.28
C HIS A 214 -16.02 -3.09 2.75
N LEU A 215 -15.66 -2.82 4.00
CA LEU A 215 -15.78 -1.52 4.64
C LEU A 215 -14.44 -0.82 4.67
N TYR A 216 -14.37 0.40 4.14
CA TYR A 216 -13.16 1.22 4.12
C TYR A 216 -13.35 2.42 5.05
N THR A 217 -12.40 2.66 5.95
CA THR A 217 -12.40 3.81 6.87
C THR A 217 -11.08 4.53 6.84
N LEU A 218 -11.10 5.85 6.68
CA LEU A 218 -9.96 6.74 6.85
C LEU A 218 -10.20 7.62 8.07
N VAL A 219 -9.20 7.69 8.95
CA VAL A 219 -9.14 8.61 10.08
C VAL A 219 -7.96 9.55 9.87
N LEU A 220 -8.20 10.86 9.91
CA LEU A 220 -7.18 11.90 9.87
C LEU A 220 -7.29 12.75 11.14
N ARG A 221 -6.21 12.87 11.91
CA ARG A 221 -6.22 13.47 13.25
C ARG A 221 -5.50 14.82 13.30
N PRO A 222 -5.89 15.72 14.22
CA PRO A 222 -5.24 17.02 14.43
C PRO A 222 -3.76 16.96 14.81
N ASP A 223 -3.26 15.81 15.27
CA ASP A 223 -1.85 15.60 15.61
C ASP A 223 -0.97 15.19 14.41
N ASN A 224 -1.47 15.37 13.19
CA ASN A 224 -0.84 14.97 11.92
C ASN A 224 -0.56 13.47 11.84
N THR A 225 -1.44 12.65 12.41
CA THR A 225 -1.47 11.21 12.18
C THR A 225 -2.70 10.82 11.35
N PHE A 226 -2.60 9.68 10.67
CA PHE A 226 -3.72 9.07 9.99
C PHE A 226 -3.74 7.56 10.25
N GLU A 227 -4.89 6.96 10.01
CA GLU A 227 -5.10 5.52 10.08
C GLU A 227 -6.15 5.09 9.08
N VAL A 228 -5.89 3.97 8.41
CA VAL A 228 -6.80 3.35 7.44
C VAL A 228 -7.20 1.99 7.98
N PHE A 229 -8.51 1.73 7.98
CA PHE A 229 -9.09 0.45 8.32
C PHE A 229 -9.78 -0.16 7.11
N VAL A 230 -9.65 -1.48 7.00
CA VAL A 230 -10.47 -2.31 6.11
C VAL A 230 -11.16 -3.35 6.99
N ASP A 231 -12.49 -3.41 6.92
CA ASP A 231 -13.35 -4.25 7.76
C ASP A 231 -13.04 -4.09 9.26
N ASN A 232 -12.93 -2.84 9.73
CA ASN A 232 -12.54 -2.45 11.09
C ASN A 232 -11.15 -2.94 11.55
N LYS A 233 -10.30 -3.45 10.66
CA LYS A 233 -8.91 -3.81 10.96
C LYS A 233 -7.97 -2.71 10.46
N SER A 234 -7.13 -2.17 11.33
CA SER A 234 -6.10 -1.20 10.92
C SER A 234 -5.11 -1.87 9.97
N VAL A 235 -5.08 -1.40 8.72
CA VAL A 235 -4.16 -1.88 7.67
C VAL A 235 -2.98 -0.93 7.46
N ARG A 236 -3.14 0.35 7.83
CA ARG A 236 -2.08 1.36 7.68
C ARG A 236 -2.27 2.46 8.73
N SER A 237 -1.18 2.86 9.37
CA SER A 237 -1.16 4.06 10.22
C SER A 237 0.22 4.72 10.17
N GLY A 238 0.27 6.01 10.49
CA GLY A 238 1.52 6.73 10.53
C GLY A 238 1.34 8.23 10.68
N LYS A 239 2.47 8.93 10.65
CA LYS A 239 2.50 10.39 10.60
C LYS A 239 2.44 10.88 9.16
N LEU A 240 1.77 12.00 8.93
CA LEU A 240 1.64 12.59 7.60
C LEU A 240 3.00 12.98 7.00
N GLU A 241 3.92 13.50 7.82
CA GLU A 241 5.28 13.87 7.39
C GLU A 241 6.11 12.72 6.82
N ASP A 242 5.86 11.48 7.28
CA ASP A 242 6.63 10.31 6.89
C ASP A 242 5.96 9.55 5.73
N GLU A 243 4.63 9.64 5.62
CA GLU A 243 3.82 8.87 4.67
C GLU A 243 3.35 9.69 3.46
N PHE A 244 3.47 11.02 3.48
CA PHE A 244 3.13 11.92 2.39
C PHE A 244 4.25 12.92 2.13
N ASP A 245 4.23 13.59 0.98
CA ASP A 245 5.19 14.62 0.60
C ASP A 245 4.67 16.03 0.91
N PHE A 246 4.21 16.28 2.13
CA PHE A 246 3.83 17.63 2.58
C PHE A 246 5.05 18.53 2.73
N LEU A 247 6.11 18.02 3.37
CA LEU A 247 7.27 18.80 3.75
C LEU A 247 8.41 18.63 2.73
N LEU A 248 9.39 19.52 2.79
CA LEU A 248 10.67 19.30 2.11
C LEU A 248 11.41 18.11 2.77
N PRO A 249 12.34 17.45 2.06
CA PRO A 249 13.17 16.41 2.66
C PRO A 249 13.90 16.94 3.90
N LYS A 250 13.97 16.14 4.96
CA LYS A 250 14.71 16.48 6.19
C LYS A 250 16.20 16.64 5.94
N THR A 251 16.73 15.96 4.92
CA THR A 251 18.14 15.96 4.55
C THR A 251 18.33 16.15 3.05
N ILE A 252 19.38 16.85 2.65
CA ILE A 252 19.78 17.08 1.26
C ILE A 252 21.25 16.69 1.06
N LYS A 253 21.66 16.44 -0.19
CA LYS A 253 23.08 16.35 -0.53
C LYS A 253 23.73 17.72 -0.30
N ASP A 254 24.90 17.71 0.31
CA ASP A 254 25.63 18.94 0.64
C ASP A 254 25.98 19.72 -0.63
N PRO A 255 25.35 20.88 -0.90
CA PRO A 255 25.62 21.62 -2.14
C PRO A 255 27.06 22.13 -2.24
N ASP A 256 27.79 22.19 -1.13
CA ASP A 256 29.18 22.66 -1.07
C ASP A 256 30.19 21.52 -1.28
N GLN A 257 29.73 20.27 -1.45
CA GLN A 257 30.58 19.11 -1.67
C GLN A 257 30.43 18.59 -3.10
N SER A 258 31.55 18.21 -3.71
CA SER A 258 31.58 17.51 -4.98
C SER A 258 32.57 16.34 -4.88
N LYS A 259 32.46 15.39 -5.80
CA LYS A 259 33.43 14.29 -5.87
C LYS A 259 34.83 14.89 -6.06
N PRO A 260 35.82 14.54 -5.21
CA PRO A 260 37.20 15.01 -5.39
C PRO A 260 37.80 14.47 -6.69
N ASP A 261 38.62 15.28 -7.36
CA ASP A 261 39.30 14.90 -8.60
C ASP A 261 40.31 13.75 -8.39
N ASP A 262 40.82 13.57 -7.18
CA ASP A 262 41.75 12.49 -6.80
C ASP A 262 41.05 11.20 -6.37
N TRP A 263 39.72 11.11 -6.52
CA TRP A 263 38.93 9.94 -6.14
C TRP A 263 38.73 8.99 -7.32
N VAL A 264 39.50 7.90 -7.34
CA VAL A 264 39.41 6.89 -8.40
C VAL A 264 38.16 6.02 -8.21
N ASP A 265 37.45 5.72 -9.30
CA ASP A 265 36.26 4.84 -9.28
C ASP A 265 36.62 3.37 -9.55
N GLU A 266 37.72 3.14 -10.26
CA GLU A 266 38.19 1.81 -10.63
C GLU A 266 38.90 1.15 -9.44
N ALA A 267 38.27 0.10 -8.91
CA ALA A 267 38.84 -0.73 -7.84
C ALA A 267 40.09 -1.50 -8.28
N GLU A 268 40.25 -1.71 -9.58
CA GLU A 268 41.38 -2.39 -10.19
C GLU A 268 42.02 -1.50 -11.26
N MET A 269 43.34 -1.57 -11.36
CA MET A 269 44.13 -0.93 -12.40
C MET A 269 45.01 -1.97 -13.09
N ASP A 270 45.50 -1.62 -14.27
CA ASP A 270 46.50 -2.43 -14.97
C ASP A 270 47.81 -2.41 -14.18
N ASP A 271 48.43 -3.58 -14.00
CA ASP A 271 49.71 -3.71 -13.31
C ASP A 271 50.80 -2.98 -14.09
N PRO A 272 51.38 -1.89 -13.55
CA PRO A 272 52.41 -1.14 -14.25
C PRO A 272 53.71 -1.93 -14.45
N GLU A 273 53.92 -3.00 -13.68
CA GLU A 273 55.07 -3.88 -13.81
C GLU A 273 54.83 -5.03 -14.81
N ASP A 274 53.58 -5.28 -15.20
CA ASP A 274 53.25 -6.26 -16.21
C ASP A 274 53.46 -5.68 -17.61
N LYS A 275 54.47 -6.21 -18.29
CA LYS A 275 54.88 -5.75 -19.61
C LYS A 275 54.58 -6.82 -20.63
N LYS A 276 54.00 -6.37 -21.75
CA LYS A 276 53.79 -7.21 -22.93
C LYS A 276 55.09 -7.94 -23.31
N PRO A 277 55.08 -9.28 -23.37
CA PRO A 277 56.24 -10.05 -23.79
C PRO A 277 56.70 -9.66 -25.19
N GLU A 278 58.00 -9.66 -25.41
CA GLU A 278 58.59 -9.45 -26.73
C GLU A 278 58.12 -10.55 -27.70
N GLY A 279 57.66 -10.17 -28.88
CA GLY A 279 57.15 -11.09 -29.90
C GLY A 279 55.68 -11.52 -29.75
N TYR A 280 54.94 -11.01 -28.74
CA TYR A 280 53.53 -11.37 -28.55
C TYR A 280 52.64 -10.95 -29.74
N ASP A 281 52.91 -9.78 -30.32
CA ASP A 281 52.17 -9.28 -31.50
C ASP A 281 52.55 -9.97 -32.81
N ASP A 282 53.67 -10.71 -32.81
CA ASP A 282 54.14 -11.42 -33.99
C ASP A 282 53.49 -12.82 -34.13
N ILE A 283 52.67 -13.21 -33.15
CA ILE A 283 51.90 -14.47 -33.19
C ILE A 283 50.64 -14.23 -34.02
N ALA A 284 50.60 -14.79 -35.24
CA ALA A 284 49.41 -14.73 -36.10
C ALA A 284 48.22 -15.46 -35.47
N GLU A 285 47.02 -14.91 -35.63
CA GLU A 285 45.76 -15.50 -35.17
C GLU A 285 45.47 -16.83 -35.86
N GLU A 286 45.74 -16.91 -37.16
CA GLU A 286 45.61 -18.13 -37.95
C GLU A 286 46.97 -18.53 -38.54
N ILE A 287 47.22 -19.84 -38.60
CA ILE A 287 48.39 -20.43 -39.26
C ILE A 287 47.94 -21.46 -40.32
N PRO A 288 48.68 -21.62 -41.41
CA PRO A 288 48.36 -22.64 -42.42
C PRO A 288 48.51 -24.04 -41.83
N ASP A 289 47.56 -24.94 -42.13
CA ASP A 289 47.59 -26.33 -41.69
C ASP A 289 48.83 -27.06 -42.24
N PRO A 290 49.80 -27.46 -41.39
CA PRO A 290 51.02 -28.11 -41.83
C PRO A 290 50.80 -29.55 -42.32
N GLU A 291 49.65 -30.16 -42.00
CA GLU A 291 49.29 -31.52 -42.43
C GLU A 291 48.42 -31.52 -43.69
N ALA A 292 47.87 -30.36 -44.08
CA ALA A 292 47.14 -30.21 -45.31
C ALA A 292 48.06 -30.49 -46.51
N LYS A 293 47.61 -31.40 -47.36
CA LYS A 293 48.28 -31.72 -48.63
C LYS A 293 47.41 -31.24 -49.76
N LYS A 294 48.07 -30.67 -50.77
CA LYS A 294 47.46 -30.37 -52.05
C LYS A 294 46.74 -31.63 -52.58
N PRO A 295 45.42 -31.56 -52.88
CA PRO A 295 44.69 -32.68 -53.45
C PRO A 295 45.31 -33.14 -54.77
N GLU A 296 45.26 -34.45 -55.05
CA GLU A 296 45.81 -35.01 -56.29
C GLU A 296 45.09 -34.49 -57.55
N ASP A 297 43.83 -34.05 -57.42
CA ASP A 297 42.99 -33.52 -58.50
C ASP A 297 43.07 -31.98 -58.67
N TRP A 298 44.00 -31.29 -58.00
CA TRP A 298 44.13 -29.81 -58.10
C TRP A 298 44.96 -29.37 -59.30
N ASP A 299 44.43 -28.49 -60.14
CA ASP A 299 45.12 -27.94 -61.32
C ASP A 299 45.54 -26.47 -61.10
N ASP A 300 46.84 -26.18 -61.03
CA ASP A 300 47.31 -24.80 -60.80
C ASP A 300 47.01 -23.83 -61.95
N GLU A 301 46.76 -24.33 -63.18
CA GLU A 301 46.45 -23.49 -64.35
C GLU A 301 44.98 -23.06 -64.38
N ASP A 302 44.08 -23.93 -63.91
CA ASP A 302 42.63 -23.70 -63.89
C ASP A 302 42.10 -23.22 -62.51
N ASP A 303 42.66 -23.70 -61.38
CA ASP A 303 42.22 -23.40 -60.00
C ASP A 303 43.09 -22.37 -59.25
N GLY A 304 44.31 -22.09 -59.75
CA GLY A 304 45.29 -21.17 -59.16
C GLY A 304 46.31 -21.84 -58.22
N GLU A 305 47.27 -21.07 -57.67
CA GLU A 305 48.24 -21.60 -56.70
C GLU A 305 47.50 -22.12 -55.46
N TRP A 306 47.66 -23.41 -55.17
CA TRP A 306 47.06 -24.03 -54.00
C TRP A 306 47.62 -23.43 -52.70
N GLU A 307 46.73 -22.91 -51.86
CA GLU A 307 47.05 -22.46 -50.49
C GLU A 307 46.43 -23.43 -49.47
N PRO A 308 47.19 -23.85 -48.45
CA PRO A 308 46.65 -24.70 -47.38
C PRO A 308 45.55 -23.96 -46.59
N PRO A 309 44.52 -24.67 -46.09
CA PRO A 309 43.53 -24.07 -45.22
C PRO A 309 44.20 -23.52 -43.95
N MET A 310 43.78 -22.32 -43.54
CA MET A 310 44.22 -21.69 -42.31
C MET A 310 43.43 -22.28 -41.13
N PHE A 311 44.08 -22.46 -39.99
CA PHE A 311 43.44 -22.85 -38.74
C PHE A 311 43.94 -21.99 -37.58
N ASP A 312 43.13 -21.88 -36.53
CA ASP A 312 43.44 -21.07 -35.35
C ASP A 312 44.78 -21.48 -34.74
N ASN A 313 45.69 -20.52 -34.61
CA ASN A 313 47.00 -20.74 -34.02
C ASN A 313 46.84 -21.01 -32.51
N PRO A 314 47.18 -22.22 -32.02
CA PRO A 314 47.03 -22.54 -30.60
C PRO A 314 47.91 -21.70 -29.67
N GLN A 315 48.89 -20.96 -30.22
CA GLN A 315 49.74 -20.04 -29.46
C GLN A 315 49.18 -18.61 -29.40
N TYR A 316 48.21 -18.26 -30.24
CA TYR A 316 47.54 -16.97 -30.18
C TYR A 316 46.57 -16.97 -29.01
N THR A 317 46.79 -16.08 -28.05
CA THR A 317 46.00 -15.99 -26.81
C THR A 317 45.12 -14.74 -26.77
N GLY A 318 44.90 -14.11 -27.94
CA GLY A 318 44.15 -12.87 -28.09
C GLY A 318 44.99 -11.61 -27.86
N GLU A 319 44.36 -10.43 -27.96
CA GLU A 319 45.03 -9.16 -27.70
C GLU A 319 45.59 -9.10 -26.27
N TRP A 320 46.88 -8.74 -26.14
CA TRP A 320 47.50 -8.62 -24.82
C TRP A 320 46.80 -7.55 -23.98
N ARG A 321 46.47 -7.92 -22.74
CA ARG A 321 45.98 -7.01 -21.70
C ARG A 321 46.83 -7.22 -20.45
N ALA A 322 47.25 -6.12 -19.83
CA ALA A 322 47.97 -6.19 -18.57
C ALA A 322 47.11 -6.87 -17.50
N ASN A 323 47.76 -7.59 -16.58
CA ASN A 323 47.11 -8.14 -15.42
C ASN A 323 46.46 -7.02 -14.59
N ARG A 324 45.26 -7.27 -14.06
CA ARG A 324 44.53 -6.31 -13.23
C ARG A 324 44.93 -6.51 -11.76
N ILE A 325 45.40 -5.44 -11.12
CA ILE A 325 45.76 -5.43 -9.70
C ILE A 325 44.88 -4.44 -8.92
N PRO A 326 44.71 -4.63 -7.59
CA PRO A 326 43.98 -3.67 -6.78
C PRO A 326 44.59 -2.27 -6.89
N ASN A 327 43.75 -1.29 -7.18
CA ASN A 327 44.17 0.09 -7.28
C ASN A 327 44.42 0.67 -5.88
N PRO A 328 45.67 1.05 -5.52
CA PRO A 328 45.99 1.60 -4.20
C PRO A 328 45.32 2.96 -3.92
N ASP A 329 44.94 3.70 -4.96
CA ASP A 329 44.26 5.00 -4.85
C ASP A 329 42.73 4.88 -4.76
N TYR A 330 42.17 3.68 -4.94
CA TYR A 330 40.74 3.44 -4.78
C TYR A 330 40.34 3.46 -3.31
N LYS A 331 39.57 4.49 -2.93
CA LYS A 331 39.11 4.73 -1.55
C LYS A 331 37.69 4.17 -1.29
N GLY A 332 37.16 3.38 -2.23
CA GLY A 332 35.76 2.94 -2.23
C GLY A 332 34.88 3.78 -3.17
N LYS A 333 33.61 3.42 -3.30
CA LYS A 333 32.65 4.23 -4.06
C LYS A 333 32.44 5.56 -3.34
N TRP A 334 32.61 6.68 -4.06
CA TRP A 334 32.34 7.98 -3.47
C TRP A 334 30.85 8.12 -3.15
N GLU A 335 30.55 8.46 -1.89
CA GLU A 335 29.21 8.78 -1.42
C GLU A 335 29.11 10.27 -1.12
N HIS A 336 28.15 10.93 -1.75
CA HIS A 336 27.93 12.36 -1.56
C HIS A 336 27.51 12.64 -0.12
N PRO A 337 28.20 13.54 0.62
CA PRO A 337 27.79 13.91 1.97
C PRO A 337 26.35 14.41 2.01
N ILE A 338 25.60 13.98 3.03
CA ILE A 338 24.22 14.37 3.28
C ILE A 338 24.20 15.28 4.51
N ILE A 339 23.54 16.43 4.40
CA ILE A 339 23.37 17.42 5.48
C ILE A 339 21.88 17.63 5.78
N ASP A 340 21.59 18.19 6.95
CA ASP A 340 20.25 18.65 7.29
C ASP A 340 19.82 19.75 6.32
N ASN A 341 18.57 19.68 5.86
CA ASN A 341 18.02 20.67 4.94
C ASN A 341 17.72 21.97 5.71
N PRO A 342 18.42 23.09 5.45
CA PRO A 342 18.20 24.34 6.17
C PRO A 342 16.82 24.95 5.88
N ASP A 343 16.18 24.55 4.77
CA ASP A 343 14.84 25.00 4.38
C ASP A 343 13.73 24.11 4.93
N TYR A 344 14.07 22.98 5.57
CA TYR A 344 13.07 22.13 6.22
C TYR A 344 12.39 22.87 7.36
N LYS A 345 11.06 22.87 7.34
CA LYS A 345 10.21 23.39 8.40
C LYS A 345 9.09 22.41 8.64
N TYR A 346 8.85 22.08 9.90
CA TYR A 346 7.70 21.28 10.30
C TYR A 346 6.43 22.14 10.20
N ASP A 347 5.41 21.61 9.53
CA ASP A 347 4.06 22.18 9.51
C ASP A 347 3.15 21.37 10.44
N ASP A 348 2.54 22.04 11.41
CA ASP A 348 1.61 21.42 12.34
C ASP A 348 0.18 21.29 11.78
N LYS A 349 -0.08 21.80 10.56
CA LYS A 349 -1.41 21.83 9.92
C LYS A 349 -1.53 20.94 8.68
N MET A 350 -0.65 19.96 8.48
CA MET A 350 -0.77 19.00 7.36
C MET A 350 -2.11 18.25 7.34
N HIS A 351 -2.71 18.00 8.51
CA HIS A 351 -4.04 17.38 8.62
C HIS A 351 -5.18 18.29 8.16
N ALA A 352 -4.95 19.60 8.00
CA ALA A 352 -5.98 20.61 7.80
C ALA A 352 -6.46 20.71 6.34
N VAL A 353 -6.71 19.57 5.70
CA VAL A 353 -7.14 19.45 4.30
C VAL A 353 -8.50 20.09 3.99
N CYS A 354 -9.30 20.40 5.01
CA CYS A 354 -10.59 21.09 4.92
C CYS A 354 -10.58 22.43 5.70
N ALA A 355 -9.50 23.21 5.64
CA ALA A 355 -9.38 24.48 6.37
C ALA A 355 -10.48 25.51 5.99
N ASP A 356 -10.82 25.58 4.70
CA ASP A 356 -11.90 26.44 4.17
C ASP A 356 -13.30 25.81 4.30
N GLY A 357 -13.38 24.62 4.89
CA GLY A 357 -14.61 23.87 5.09
C GLY A 357 -14.97 22.95 3.93
N CYS A 358 -15.21 21.68 4.22
CA CYS A 358 -15.71 20.69 3.28
C CYS A 358 -17.24 20.57 3.40
N THR A 359 -17.93 20.48 2.27
CA THR A 359 -19.41 20.56 2.23
C THR A 359 -20.09 19.50 1.39
N HIS A 360 -19.36 18.79 0.54
CA HIS A 360 -19.93 17.69 -0.23
C HIS A 360 -19.06 16.44 -0.15
N VAL A 361 -19.68 15.28 -0.32
CA VAL A 361 -18.99 14.04 -0.71
C VAL A 361 -19.40 13.69 -2.13
N GLY A 362 -18.58 12.93 -2.84
CA GLY A 362 -18.97 12.44 -4.15
C GLY A 362 -18.13 11.30 -4.70
N PHE A 363 -18.75 10.57 -5.62
CA PHE A 363 -18.12 9.55 -6.44
C PHE A 363 -17.87 10.13 -7.82
N GLU A 364 -16.61 10.17 -8.22
CA GLU A 364 -16.18 10.51 -9.57
C GLU A 364 -15.27 9.39 -10.04
N LEU A 365 -15.79 8.53 -10.91
CA LEU A 365 -15.17 7.24 -11.20
C LEU A 365 -15.13 6.99 -12.71
N TRP A 366 -14.19 6.16 -13.13
CA TRP A 366 -14.23 5.46 -14.41
C TRP A 366 -14.30 3.97 -14.12
N GLN A 367 -15.19 3.24 -14.79
CA GLN A 367 -15.25 1.77 -14.69
C GLN A 367 -15.41 1.14 -16.06
N VAL A 368 -14.57 0.14 -16.33
CA VAL A 368 -14.67 -0.70 -17.53
C VAL A 368 -15.81 -1.70 -17.35
N LYS A 369 -15.72 -2.58 -16.34
CA LYS A 369 -16.81 -3.46 -15.91
C LYS A 369 -17.64 -2.83 -14.79
N THR A 370 -18.96 -2.89 -14.91
CA THR A 370 -19.89 -2.32 -13.94
C THR A 370 -20.55 -3.33 -13.02
N GLY A 371 -21.04 -2.86 -11.89
CA GLY A 371 -21.62 -3.67 -10.83
C GLY A 371 -21.19 -3.23 -9.44
N THR A 372 -20.27 -2.26 -9.33
CA THR A 372 -19.80 -1.80 -8.02
C THR A 372 -20.93 -1.12 -7.28
N ILE A 373 -21.20 -1.59 -6.05
CA ILE A 373 -22.22 -1.03 -5.15
C ILE A 373 -21.52 -0.24 -4.04
N PHE A 374 -22.03 0.96 -3.78
CA PHE A 374 -21.61 1.83 -2.67
C PHE A 374 -22.75 1.98 -1.68
N ASP A 375 -22.43 1.89 -0.39
CA ASP A 375 -23.41 1.98 0.69
C ASP A 375 -22.75 2.39 2.02
N ASP A 376 -23.55 2.56 3.08
CA ASP A 376 -23.12 2.79 4.47
C ASP A 376 -22.09 3.92 4.63
N ILE A 377 -22.34 5.05 3.98
CA ILE A 377 -21.44 6.21 3.98
C ILE A 377 -21.65 7.00 5.26
N ILE A 378 -20.56 7.31 5.97
CA ILE A 378 -20.56 8.23 7.11
C ILE A 378 -19.34 9.15 7.06
N VAL A 379 -19.56 10.43 7.35
CA VAL A 379 -18.51 11.40 7.66
C VAL A 379 -18.76 11.93 9.07
N THR A 380 -17.80 11.73 9.97
CA THR A 380 -17.94 12.07 11.40
C THR A 380 -16.60 12.52 11.99
N ASP A 381 -16.61 12.99 13.24
CA ASP A 381 -15.41 13.33 14.03
C ASP A 381 -15.01 12.25 15.05
N SER A 382 -15.63 11.07 14.98
CA SER A 382 -15.40 9.99 15.94
C SER A 382 -15.27 8.64 15.25
N LEU A 383 -14.12 7.98 15.46
CA LEU A 383 -13.92 6.60 15.03
C LEU A 383 -14.92 5.65 15.72
N GLU A 384 -15.25 5.91 16.98
CA GLU A 384 -16.20 5.09 17.74
C GLU A 384 -17.62 5.16 17.14
N GLU A 385 -18.04 6.35 16.67
CA GLU A 385 -19.34 6.53 16.00
C GLU A 385 -19.37 5.79 14.66
N ALA A 386 -18.29 5.90 13.86
CA ALA A 386 -18.17 5.20 12.59
C ALA A 386 -18.16 3.67 12.78
N GLN A 387 -17.43 3.16 13.77
CA GLN A 387 -17.41 1.74 14.11
C GLN A 387 -18.77 1.25 14.62
N THR A 388 -19.45 2.02 15.46
CA THR A 388 -20.81 1.70 15.92
C THR A 388 -21.77 1.63 14.75
N PHE A 389 -21.69 2.58 13.82
CA PHE A 389 -22.50 2.54 12.60
C PHE A 389 -22.20 1.29 11.75
N ALA A 390 -20.93 0.93 11.58
CA ALA A 390 -20.55 -0.29 10.85
C ALA A 390 -21.10 -1.57 11.51
N GLU A 391 -21.06 -1.66 12.84
CA GLU A 391 -21.64 -2.76 13.61
C GLU A 391 -23.16 -2.82 13.47
N GLU A 392 -23.80 -1.66 13.25
CA GLU A 392 -25.23 -1.57 13.05
C GLU A 392 -25.69 -1.87 11.62
N THR A 393 -24.77 -1.82 10.64
CA THR A 393 -25.05 -1.99 9.21
C THR A 393 -24.23 -3.14 8.61
N PHE A 394 -23.02 -2.85 8.13
CA PHE A 394 -22.10 -3.77 7.45
C PHE A 394 -21.92 -5.12 8.17
N PHE A 395 -21.57 -5.11 9.45
CA PHE A 395 -21.28 -6.37 10.16
C PHE A 395 -22.52 -7.22 10.41
N LYS A 396 -23.73 -6.64 10.46
CA LYS A 396 -24.97 -7.43 10.57
C LYS A 396 -25.27 -8.21 9.29
N LYS A 397 -24.93 -7.65 8.13
CA LYS A 397 -25.30 -8.21 6.82
C LYS A 397 -24.22 -9.09 6.19
N LYS A 398 -22.94 -8.89 6.51
CA LYS A 398 -21.83 -9.58 5.83
C LYS A 398 -21.89 -11.11 5.87
N GLU A 399 -22.34 -11.72 6.98
CA GLU A 399 -22.41 -13.19 7.09
C GLU A 399 -23.55 -13.76 6.24
N GLY A 400 -24.69 -13.06 6.18
CA GLY A 400 -25.81 -13.42 5.32
C GLY A 400 -25.44 -13.29 3.84
N GLU A 401 -24.76 -12.20 3.48
CA GLU A 401 -24.22 -11.98 2.14
C GLU A 401 -23.28 -13.10 1.72
N LYS A 402 -22.28 -13.40 2.56
CA LYS A 402 -21.29 -14.44 2.28
C LYS A 402 -21.96 -15.80 2.07
N LYS A 403 -22.94 -16.14 2.91
CA LYS A 403 -23.68 -17.39 2.78
C LYS A 403 -24.42 -17.46 1.44
N MET A 404 -25.15 -16.41 1.07
CA MET A 404 -25.87 -16.37 -0.21
C MET A 404 -24.90 -16.46 -1.40
N TYR A 405 -23.76 -15.79 -1.32
CA TYR A 405 -22.71 -15.88 -2.34
C TYR A 405 -22.16 -17.31 -2.45
N ASP A 406 -21.75 -17.92 -1.34
CA ASP A 406 -21.21 -19.28 -1.32
C ASP A 406 -22.24 -20.29 -1.88
N ASP A 407 -23.52 -20.17 -1.51
CA ASP A 407 -24.61 -21.01 -2.03
C ASP A 407 -24.75 -20.87 -3.57
N ILE A 408 -24.71 -19.64 -4.10
CA ILE A 408 -24.78 -19.37 -5.56
C ILE A 408 -23.55 -19.94 -6.29
N GLN A 409 -22.35 -19.79 -5.73
CA GLN A 409 -21.13 -20.32 -6.35
C GLN A 409 -21.11 -21.86 -6.35
N ASP A 410 -21.62 -22.49 -5.28
CA ASP A 410 -21.75 -23.94 -5.19
C ASP A 410 -22.78 -24.49 -6.20
N GLU A 411 -23.88 -23.77 -6.44
CA GLU A 411 -24.83 -24.12 -7.51
C GLU A 411 -24.20 -24.00 -8.89
N LYS A 412 -23.52 -22.88 -9.18
CA LYS A 412 -22.80 -22.68 -10.46
C LYS A 412 -21.76 -23.79 -10.71
N ARG A 413 -20.98 -24.15 -9.69
CA ARG A 413 -19.99 -25.25 -9.79
C ARG A 413 -20.64 -26.59 -10.11
N LYS A 414 -21.76 -26.93 -9.46
CA LYS A 414 -22.49 -28.18 -9.73
C LYS A 414 -23.09 -28.20 -11.13
N GLU A 415 -23.59 -27.07 -11.62
CA GLU A 415 -24.09 -26.94 -12.98
C GLU A 415 -22.96 -27.10 -14.02
N GLU A 416 -21.81 -26.47 -13.77
CA GLU A 416 -20.61 -26.62 -14.59
C GLU A 416 -20.16 -28.08 -14.63
N GLU A 417 -19.98 -28.74 -13.48
CA GLU A 417 -19.62 -30.15 -13.37
C GLU A 417 -20.63 -31.08 -14.08
N ALA A 418 -21.93 -30.80 -13.98
CA ALA A 418 -22.97 -31.58 -14.65
C ALA A 418 -23.03 -31.33 -16.17
N SER A 419 -22.52 -30.18 -16.64
CA SER A 419 -22.43 -29.83 -18.06
C SER A 419 -21.14 -30.31 -18.72
N MET A 420 -20.13 -30.72 -17.93
CA MET A 420 -18.94 -31.37 -18.45
C MET A 420 -19.32 -32.76 -18.99
N PRO A 421 -18.98 -33.09 -20.24
CA PRO A 421 -19.33 -34.38 -20.81
C PRO A 421 -18.67 -35.51 -20.00
N GLU A 422 -19.47 -36.43 -19.46
CA GLU A 422 -18.97 -37.70 -18.94
C GLU A 422 -18.43 -38.54 -20.11
N GLY A 423 -17.11 -38.65 -20.21
CA GLY A 423 -16.44 -39.53 -21.16
C GLY A 423 -15.53 -38.79 -22.13
N GLY A 424 -14.31 -38.52 -21.65
CA GLY A 424 -13.16 -38.15 -22.45
C GLY A 424 -11.90 -38.79 -21.86
N ASP A 425 -11.98 -40.07 -21.48
CA ASP A 425 -10.81 -40.95 -21.48
C ASP A 425 -10.45 -41.21 -22.96
N ASP A 426 -9.89 -40.20 -23.63
CA ASP A 426 -9.22 -40.38 -24.90
C ASP A 426 -7.90 -39.62 -24.80
N ASP A 427 -6.87 -40.38 -24.43
CA ASP A 427 -5.48 -40.24 -24.84
C ASP A 427 -5.21 -39.03 -25.77
N MET A 428 -4.98 -37.87 -25.16
CA MET A 428 -4.04 -36.91 -25.72
C MET A 428 -2.79 -36.93 -24.86
N ASP A 429 -2.07 -38.05 -24.95
CA ASP A 429 -0.63 -37.95 -25.21
C ASP A 429 -0.46 -36.97 -26.39
N MET A 430 -0.40 -35.67 -26.10
CA MET A 430 0.41 -34.79 -26.92
C MET A 430 1.86 -35.19 -26.63
N ASP A 431 2.25 -36.24 -27.34
CA ASP A 431 3.51 -36.35 -28.07
C ASP A 431 4.34 -35.07 -27.94
N MET A 432 5.18 -35.03 -26.91
CA MET A 432 6.41 -34.28 -26.96
C MET A 432 7.30 -34.96 -28.01
N GLY A 433 6.96 -34.71 -29.28
CA GLY A 433 7.87 -34.88 -30.39
C GLY A 433 8.96 -33.82 -30.28
N ASP A 434 10.08 -34.25 -29.72
CA ASP A 434 11.42 -33.78 -30.09
C ASP A 434 11.62 -33.82 -31.63
N ASP A 435 12.65 -33.11 -32.10
CA ASP A 435 13.11 -32.82 -33.49
C ASP A 435 12.37 -31.66 -34.17
N ASP A 436 12.98 -30.54 -34.59
CA ASP A 436 14.37 -30.14 -34.77
C ASP A 436 14.41 -28.60 -34.72
N GLY A 437 15.32 -27.93 -34.02
CA GLY A 437 16.71 -27.85 -34.46
C GLY A 437 16.94 -26.58 -35.30
N PHE A 438 17.17 -25.45 -34.62
CA PHE A 438 18.14 -24.45 -35.08
C PHE A 438 18.83 -23.84 -33.84
N GLY A 439 19.68 -24.65 -33.20
CA GLY A 439 20.99 -24.19 -32.78
C GLY A 439 21.85 -23.90 -34.03
N ASP A 440 22.98 -23.24 -33.98
CA ASP A 440 23.88 -22.91 -32.88
C ASP A 440 24.50 -21.54 -33.22
N GLU A 441 24.68 -20.65 -32.25
CA GLU A 441 25.91 -20.58 -31.43
C GLU A 441 27.17 -20.49 -32.31
N PHE A 442 27.79 -19.31 -32.31
CA PHE A 442 29.01 -19.08 -31.55
C PHE A 442 29.04 -17.64 -31.04
#